data_AF-A0A7K8XV67-F1
#
_entry.id   AF-A0A7K8XV67-F1
#
_cell.length_a   1.000
_cell.length_b   1.000
_cell.length_c   1.000
_cell.angle_alpha   90.00
_cell.angle_beta   90.00
_cell.angle_gamma   90.00
#
_symmetry.space_group_name_H-M   'P 1'
#
loop_
_entity.id
_entity.type
_entity.pdbx_description
1 polymer ?
#
loop_
_entity_poly.entity_id
_entity_poly.type
_entity_poly.pdbx_seq_one_letter_code
_entity_poly.pdbx_strand_id
1 'polypeptide(L)'
;IQPPKNPLQSEEWNRLRESFSSPEIFEDVMLNSMVRCNSPIDVAKSLLTHVAKSHGDVAYSLLVKYLALCVQQGMTSEILDVYDIMKIRFKILESGAYNLLIRGLSNSDQWRMALTLLEEVKNIMIPSRTNYESCIKAANRHQEMNLAFELYHEMLDKDLAPTLDVLQAFFDFSRGMKDAELQKELFGILFYLRDNQIYPHKTFMRSIKLWFESIPGGNWRGHLTNIKDSGRCPVCNHQLEDSELTEEEYNKLRERIIRDVIHGTDTFRKTSPQEFQAFQTFVENRLPFDIVIDGLNVSHMKPRQTQCENV
;
A
#
# COMPACT_ATOMS: atom_id res chain seq x y z
N ILE A 1 7.04 9.37 -27.96
CA ILE A 1 7.59 10.72 -28.23
C ILE A 1 8.56 11.09 -27.11
N GLN A 2 9.64 11.82 -27.39
CA GLN A 2 10.54 12.34 -26.36
C GLN A 2 10.07 13.76 -25.97
N PRO A 3 9.92 14.06 -24.67
CA PRO A 3 9.57 15.42 -24.25
C PRO A 3 10.68 16.42 -24.58
N PRO A 4 10.35 17.69 -24.86
CA PRO A 4 11.33 18.76 -24.95
C PRO A 4 12.12 18.92 -23.65
N LYS A 5 13.36 19.38 -23.76
CA LYS A 5 14.22 19.66 -22.59
C LYS A 5 13.93 21.02 -21.93
N ASN A 6 13.42 21.97 -22.72
CA ASN A 6 13.13 23.34 -22.31
C ASN A 6 11.68 23.69 -22.68
N PRO A 7 11.07 24.66 -21.98
CA PRO A 7 9.75 25.20 -22.33
C PRO A 7 9.71 25.69 -23.78
N LEU A 8 8.60 25.45 -24.46
CA LEU A 8 8.42 25.84 -25.86
C LEU A 8 7.35 26.93 -26.00
N GLN A 9 7.51 27.75 -27.03
CA GLN A 9 6.49 28.73 -27.46
C GLN A 9 5.34 28.05 -28.21
N SER A 10 4.26 28.79 -28.43
CA SER A 10 3.03 28.21 -29.05
C SER A 10 3.28 27.73 -30.48
N GLU A 11 4.09 28.44 -31.26
CA GLU A 11 4.44 28.06 -32.62
C GLU A 11 5.26 26.77 -32.66
N GLU A 12 6.10 26.53 -31.66
CA GLU A 12 6.93 25.33 -31.55
C GLU A 12 6.08 24.12 -31.14
N TRP A 13 5.12 24.32 -30.21
CA TRP A 13 4.14 23.28 -29.87
C TRP A 13 3.29 22.89 -31.08
N ASN A 14 2.83 23.86 -31.88
CA ASN A 14 2.09 23.59 -33.11
C ASN A 14 2.89 22.73 -34.09
N ARG A 15 4.17 23.06 -34.33
CA ARG A 15 5.04 22.25 -35.21
C ARG A 15 5.22 20.82 -34.71
N LEU A 16 5.39 20.62 -33.40
CA LEU A 16 5.51 19.28 -32.82
C LEU A 16 4.20 18.49 -32.94
N ARG A 17 3.06 19.16 -32.77
CA ARG A 17 1.74 18.56 -32.92
C ARG A 17 1.46 18.15 -34.37
N GLU A 18 1.76 19.02 -35.33
CA GLU A 18 1.57 18.77 -36.77
C GLU A 18 2.48 17.66 -37.30
N SER A 19 3.69 17.53 -36.76
CA SER A 19 4.62 16.45 -37.12
C SER A 19 4.33 15.11 -36.43
N PHE A 20 3.39 15.09 -35.49
CA PHE A 20 2.99 13.87 -34.78
C PHE A 20 1.91 13.11 -35.57
N SER A 21 2.04 11.79 -35.65
CA SER A 21 1.17 10.95 -36.50
C SER A 21 -0.32 11.00 -36.15
N SER A 22 -0.67 11.38 -34.92
CA SER A 22 -2.05 11.46 -34.40
C SER A 22 -2.26 12.77 -33.61
N PRO A 23 -2.39 13.92 -34.28
CA PRO A 23 -2.45 15.25 -33.64
C PRO A 23 -3.57 15.44 -32.61
N GLU A 24 -4.61 14.60 -32.65
CA GLU A 24 -5.77 14.60 -31.76
C GLU A 24 -5.49 14.06 -30.36
N ILE A 25 -4.46 13.23 -30.19
CA ILE A 25 -4.04 12.69 -28.88
C ILE A 25 -2.66 13.21 -28.46
N PHE A 26 -2.10 14.18 -29.19
CA PHE A 26 -0.73 14.65 -29.02
C PHE A 26 -0.46 15.12 -27.59
N GLU A 27 -1.30 16.01 -27.06
CA GLU A 27 -1.15 16.61 -25.74
C GLU A 27 -1.16 15.54 -24.64
N ASP A 28 -2.04 14.55 -24.77
CA ASP A 28 -2.19 13.44 -23.82
C ASP A 28 -0.93 12.57 -23.80
N VAL A 29 -0.47 12.16 -24.98
CA VAL A 29 0.74 11.35 -25.17
C VAL A 29 1.99 12.11 -24.71
N MET A 30 2.06 13.41 -24.99
CA MET A 30 3.18 14.26 -24.60
C MET A 30 3.26 14.40 -23.07
N LEU A 31 2.16 14.74 -22.39
CA LEU A 31 2.13 14.83 -20.93
C LEU A 31 2.40 13.47 -20.25
N ASN A 32 1.85 12.38 -20.78
CA ASN A 32 2.19 11.03 -20.30
C ASN A 32 3.70 10.76 -20.40
N SER A 33 4.32 11.17 -21.50
CA SER A 33 5.76 11.03 -21.65
C SER A 33 6.54 11.93 -20.71
N MET A 34 6.05 13.14 -20.41
CA MET A 34 6.65 14.04 -19.41
C MET A 34 6.62 13.43 -18.01
N VAL A 35 5.49 12.84 -17.60
CA VAL A 35 5.36 12.10 -16.33
C VAL A 35 6.38 10.97 -16.26
N ARG A 36 6.40 10.11 -17.29
CA ARG A 36 7.32 8.96 -17.35
C ARG A 36 8.79 9.38 -17.32
N CYS A 37 9.15 10.46 -18.00
CA CYS A 37 10.51 10.97 -18.08
C CYS A 37 10.87 11.93 -16.92
N ASN A 38 9.95 12.18 -15.99
CA ASN A 38 10.07 13.20 -14.95
C ASN A 38 10.58 14.55 -15.51
N SER A 39 9.98 15.00 -16.62
CA SER A 39 10.40 16.22 -17.31
C SER A 39 10.22 17.46 -16.44
N PRO A 40 11.04 18.52 -16.65
CA PRO A 40 10.91 19.77 -15.90
C PRO A 40 9.48 20.34 -15.97
N ILE A 41 8.99 20.81 -14.82
CA ILE A 41 7.59 21.22 -14.65
C ILE A 41 7.20 22.39 -15.56
N ASP A 42 8.15 23.28 -15.85
CA ASP A 42 8.02 24.43 -16.75
C ASP A 42 7.74 24.01 -18.20
N VAL A 43 8.28 22.88 -18.66
CA VAL A 43 7.95 22.32 -19.99
C VAL A 43 6.48 21.91 -20.03
N ALA A 44 6.02 21.17 -19.02
CA ALA A 44 4.62 20.74 -18.93
C ALA A 44 3.67 21.96 -18.79
N LYS A 45 4.05 22.95 -17.99
CA LYS A 45 3.30 24.21 -17.83
C LYS A 45 3.22 25.01 -19.13
N SER A 46 4.28 25.02 -19.95
CA SER A 46 4.27 25.66 -21.26
C SER A 46 3.30 25.00 -22.24
N LEU A 47 3.22 23.66 -22.22
CA LEU A 47 2.24 22.90 -23.01
C LEU A 47 0.82 23.22 -22.55
N LEU A 48 0.54 23.20 -21.25
CA LEU A 48 -0.78 23.56 -20.72
C LEU A 48 -1.19 24.99 -21.08
N THR A 49 -0.25 25.93 -20.99
CA THR A 49 -0.48 27.34 -21.38
C THR A 49 -0.84 27.44 -22.86
N HIS A 50 -0.14 26.71 -23.73
CA HIS A 50 -0.44 26.65 -25.15
C HIS A 50 -1.82 26.05 -25.43
N VAL A 51 -2.18 24.96 -24.75
CA VAL A 51 -3.49 24.30 -24.86
C VAL A 51 -4.61 25.26 -24.43
N ALA A 52 -4.45 25.93 -23.29
CA ALA A 52 -5.41 26.91 -22.78
C ALA A 52 -5.60 28.09 -23.75
N LYS A 53 -4.53 28.59 -24.37
CA LYS A 53 -4.62 29.66 -25.38
C LYS A 53 -5.32 29.21 -26.66
N SER A 54 -5.10 27.97 -27.08
CA SER A 54 -5.60 27.45 -28.36
C SER A 54 -7.06 27.01 -28.30
N HIS A 55 -7.47 26.40 -27.18
CA HIS A 55 -8.81 25.82 -27.02
C HIS A 55 -9.69 26.62 -26.03
N GLY A 56 -9.15 27.67 -25.41
CA GLY A 56 -9.81 28.43 -24.36
C GLY A 56 -9.83 27.74 -22.99
N ASP A 57 -9.45 26.46 -22.93
CA ASP A 57 -9.51 25.65 -21.71
C ASP A 57 -8.55 24.44 -21.75
N VAL A 58 -8.30 23.83 -20.59
CA VAL A 58 -7.47 22.61 -20.43
C VAL A 58 -8.36 21.43 -20.02
N ALA A 59 -8.34 20.35 -20.78
CA ALA A 59 -9.12 19.15 -20.46
C ALA A 59 -8.74 18.53 -19.10
N TYR A 60 -9.73 17.96 -18.40
CA TYR A 60 -9.54 17.31 -17.09
C TYR A 60 -8.41 16.27 -17.09
N SER A 61 -8.35 15.43 -18.13
CA SER A 61 -7.33 14.37 -18.27
C SER A 61 -5.90 14.90 -18.35
N LEU A 62 -5.69 16.13 -18.85
CA LEU A 62 -4.38 16.78 -18.91
C LEU A 62 -4.02 17.38 -17.55
N LEU A 63 -4.99 17.95 -16.82
CA LEU A 63 -4.79 18.44 -15.45
C LEU A 63 -4.38 17.30 -14.50
N VAL A 64 -5.01 16.13 -14.59
CA VAL A 64 -4.63 14.96 -13.76
C VAL A 64 -3.20 14.50 -14.06
N LYS A 65 -2.77 14.50 -15.33
CA LYS A 65 -1.39 14.14 -15.70
C LYS A 65 -0.38 15.17 -15.21
N TYR A 66 -0.70 16.45 -15.35
CA TYR A 66 0.12 17.52 -14.82
C TYR A 66 0.23 17.45 -13.29
N LEU A 67 -0.90 17.24 -12.60
CA LEU A 67 -0.94 17.01 -11.16
C LEU A 67 -0.04 15.82 -10.76
N ALA A 68 -0.09 14.71 -11.50
CA ALA A 68 0.78 13.56 -11.23
C ALA A 68 2.28 13.93 -11.31
N LEU A 69 2.67 14.75 -12.30
CA LEU A 69 4.03 15.28 -12.40
C LEU A 69 4.37 16.22 -11.23
N CYS A 70 3.46 17.12 -10.85
CA CYS A 70 3.65 18.01 -9.70
C CYS A 70 3.88 17.21 -8.40
N VAL A 71 3.07 16.17 -8.17
CA VAL A 71 3.18 15.27 -7.01
C VAL A 71 4.49 14.52 -7.01
N GLN A 72 4.93 14.02 -8.17
CA GLN A 72 6.21 13.32 -8.32
C GLN A 72 7.41 14.22 -8.02
N GLN A 73 7.32 15.52 -8.33
CA GLN A 73 8.38 16.50 -8.09
C GLN A 73 8.26 17.25 -6.77
N GLY A 74 7.19 17.03 -6.00
CA GLY A 74 6.95 17.74 -4.73
C GLY A 74 6.63 19.24 -4.92
N MET A 75 6.05 19.63 -6.06
CA MET A 75 5.71 21.01 -6.36
C MET A 75 4.39 21.42 -5.70
N THR A 76 4.41 21.68 -4.39
CA THR A 76 3.20 21.98 -3.58
C THR A 76 2.39 23.15 -4.13
N SER A 77 3.03 24.23 -4.56
CA SER A 77 2.34 25.40 -5.12
C SER A 77 1.54 25.04 -6.38
N GLU A 78 2.12 24.25 -7.27
CA GLU A 78 1.44 23.81 -8.50
C GLU A 78 0.31 22.82 -8.19
N ILE A 79 0.45 21.97 -7.16
CA ILE A 79 -0.61 21.07 -6.71
C ILE A 79 -1.83 21.87 -6.22
N LEU A 80 -1.60 22.95 -5.46
CA LEU A 80 -2.66 23.84 -5.00
C LEU A 80 -3.32 24.59 -6.16
N ASP A 81 -2.53 25.16 -7.08
CA ASP A 81 -3.06 25.84 -8.26
C ASP A 81 -3.97 24.91 -9.09
N VAL A 82 -3.53 23.66 -9.30
CA VAL A 82 -4.33 22.66 -10.03
C VAL A 82 -5.58 22.26 -9.26
N TYR A 83 -5.47 22.10 -7.93
CA TYR A 83 -6.62 21.82 -7.08
C TYR A 83 -7.70 22.89 -7.20
N ASP A 84 -7.32 24.17 -7.12
CA ASP A 84 -8.25 25.30 -7.24
C ASP A 84 -8.90 25.34 -8.63
N ILE A 85 -8.11 25.17 -9.70
CA ILE A 85 -8.63 25.07 -11.07
C ILE A 85 -9.64 23.93 -11.18
N MET A 86 -9.32 22.75 -10.63
CA MET A 86 -10.18 21.58 -10.71
C MET A 86 -11.48 21.77 -9.91
N LYS A 87 -11.43 22.37 -8.71
CA LYS A 87 -12.63 22.65 -7.90
C LYS A 87 -13.55 23.70 -8.50
N ILE A 88 -12.99 24.73 -9.14
CA ILE A 88 -13.78 25.76 -9.82
C ILE A 88 -14.51 25.18 -11.04
N ARG A 89 -13.85 24.29 -11.78
CA ARG A 89 -14.33 23.81 -13.08
C ARG A 89 -15.12 22.50 -13.01
N PHE A 90 -14.86 21.65 -12.03
CA PHE A 90 -15.44 20.31 -11.93
C PHE A 90 -16.10 20.11 -10.57
N LYS A 91 -17.39 19.73 -10.59
CA LYS A 91 -18.20 19.56 -9.38
C LYS A 91 -17.73 18.41 -8.48
N ILE A 92 -17.23 17.32 -9.09
CA ILE A 92 -16.76 16.12 -8.40
C ILE A 92 -15.47 15.68 -9.09
N LEU A 93 -14.44 15.39 -8.29
CA LEU A 93 -13.20 14.81 -8.79
C LEU A 93 -13.26 13.29 -8.65
N GLU A 94 -12.63 12.58 -9.59
CA GLU A 94 -12.55 11.12 -9.50
C GLU A 94 -11.57 10.68 -8.40
N SER A 95 -11.67 9.41 -7.98
CA SER A 95 -10.81 8.83 -6.92
C SER A 95 -9.32 8.99 -7.20
N GLY A 96 -8.90 8.85 -8.46
CA GLY A 96 -7.51 9.02 -8.88
C GLY A 96 -6.96 10.44 -8.61
N ALA A 97 -7.76 11.48 -8.86
CA ALA A 97 -7.36 12.85 -8.60
C ALA A 97 -7.24 13.13 -7.09
N TYR A 98 -8.21 12.69 -6.28
CA TYR A 98 -8.12 12.80 -4.82
C TYR A 98 -6.93 12.04 -4.25
N ASN A 99 -6.61 10.85 -4.77
CA ASN A 99 -5.43 10.09 -4.39
C ASN A 99 -4.14 10.87 -4.65
N LEU A 100 -4.01 11.54 -5.80
CA LEU A 100 -2.86 12.38 -6.13
C LEU A 100 -2.78 13.60 -5.22
N LEU A 101 -3.88 14.31 -5.01
CA LEU A 101 -3.94 15.50 -4.15
C LEU A 101 -3.55 15.18 -2.70
N ILE A 102 -4.19 14.17 -2.09
CA ILE A 102 -3.90 13.75 -0.73
C ILE A 102 -2.43 13.31 -0.61
N ARG A 103 -1.94 12.49 -1.55
CA ARG A 103 -0.54 12.05 -1.54
C ARG A 103 0.43 13.22 -1.70
N GLY A 104 0.15 14.17 -2.59
CA GLY A 104 0.99 15.34 -2.80
C GLY A 104 1.07 16.22 -1.56
N LEU A 105 -0.10 16.62 -1.05
CA LEU A 105 -0.20 17.53 0.09
C LEU A 105 0.28 16.91 1.40
N SER A 106 0.06 15.61 1.63
CA SER A 106 0.57 14.91 2.82
C SER A 106 2.10 14.86 2.92
N ASN A 107 2.81 15.05 1.80
CA ASN A 107 4.27 15.13 1.77
C ASN A 107 4.79 16.58 1.80
N SER A 108 3.93 17.55 2.10
CA SER A 108 4.24 18.98 2.16
C SER A 108 3.87 19.60 3.51
N ASP A 109 4.16 20.88 3.66
CA ASP A 109 3.68 21.72 4.76
C ASP A 109 2.15 21.85 4.80
N GLN A 110 1.47 21.59 3.68
CA GLN A 110 0.01 21.63 3.55
C GLN A 110 -0.68 20.32 3.95
N TRP A 111 -0.02 19.45 4.74
CA TRP A 111 -0.57 18.14 5.12
C TRP A 111 -1.92 18.20 5.85
N ARG A 112 -2.23 19.29 6.56
CA ARG A 112 -3.55 19.51 7.17
C ARG A 112 -4.66 19.59 6.12
N MET A 113 -4.38 20.18 4.95
CA MET A 113 -5.33 20.15 3.82
C MET A 113 -5.53 18.72 3.31
N ALA A 114 -4.51 17.87 3.33
CA ALA A 114 -4.66 16.46 2.96
C ALA A 114 -5.67 15.73 3.88
N LEU A 115 -5.70 16.07 5.18
CA LEU A 115 -6.72 15.56 6.10
C LEU A 115 -8.12 16.06 5.73
N THR A 116 -8.26 17.36 5.43
CA THR A 116 -9.54 17.93 4.97
C THR A 116 -10.03 17.23 3.71
N LEU A 117 -9.14 16.96 2.75
CA LEU A 117 -9.50 16.20 1.55
C LEU A 117 -9.87 14.75 1.86
N LEU A 118 -9.22 14.11 2.83
CA LEU A 118 -9.61 12.78 3.27
C LEU A 118 -11.04 12.78 3.85
N GLU A 119 -11.40 13.78 4.65
CA GLU A 119 -12.77 13.95 5.16
C GLU A 119 -13.77 14.25 4.05
N GLU A 120 -13.43 15.06 3.05
CA GLU A 120 -14.27 15.25 1.87
C GLU A 120 -14.52 13.93 1.15
N VAL A 121 -13.46 13.14 0.93
CA VAL A 121 -13.53 11.83 0.27
C VAL A 121 -14.45 10.92 1.06
N LYS A 122 -14.32 10.82 2.40
CA LYS A 122 -15.20 10.01 3.26
C LYS A 122 -16.68 10.38 3.11
N ASN A 123 -16.99 11.65 2.87
CA ASN A 123 -18.36 12.14 2.71
C ASN A 123 -18.97 11.84 1.33
N ILE A 124 -18.15 11.65 0.30
CA ILE A 124 -18.64 11.50 -1.09
C ILE A 124 -18.35 10.13 -1.70
N MET A 125 -17.39 9.38 -1.17
CA MET A 125 -16.94 8.09 -1.69
C MET A 125 -16.17 7.27 -0.64
N ILE A 126 -15.70 6.07 -1.03
CA ILE A 126 -14.88 5.21 -0.16
C ILE A 126 -13.41 5.62 -0.32
N PRO A 127 -12.72 6.08 0.75
CA PRO A 127 -11.29 6.37 0.66
C PRO A 127 -10.49 5.11 0.38
N SER A 128 -9.43 5.25 -0.42
CA SER A 128 -8.49 4.16 -0.67
C SER A 128 -7.53 4.00 0.51
N ARG A 129 -6.92 2.81 0.61
CA ARG A 129 -5.77 2.55 1.51
C ARG A 129 -4.71 3.65 1.41
N THR A 130 -4.37 4.05 0.19
CA THR A 130 -3.34 5.08 -0.04
C THR A 130 -3.73 6.44 0.54
N ASN A 131 -5.02 6.78 0.63
CA ASN A 131 -5.44 8.03 1.27
C ASN A 131 -5.12 8.02 2.76
N TYR A 132 -5.58 6.98 3.48
CA TYR A 132 -5.29 6.82 4.91
C TYR A 132 -3.80 6.79 5.18
N GLU A 133 -3.04 5.95 4.46
CA GLU A 133 -1.60 5.81 4.68
C GLU A 133 -0.83 7.12 4.45
N SER A 134 -1.25 7.93 3.46
CA SER A 134 -0.65 9.24 3.20
C SER A 134 -0.84 10.17 4.40
N CYS A 135 -2.07 10.25 4.91
CA CYS A 135 -2.42 11.08 6.07
C CYS A 135 -1.77 10.59 7.37
N ILE A 136 -1.73 9.27 7.62
CA ILE A 136 -1.06 8.67 8.78
C ILE A 136 0.43 8.99 8.77
N LYS A 137 1.10 8.81 7.62
CA LYS A 137 2.53 9.15 7.48
C LYS A 137 2.79 10.63 7.72
N ALA A 138 1.89 11.52 7.26
CA ALA A 138 2.00 12.94 7.54
C ALA A 138 1.83 13.26 9.03
N ALA A 139 0.78 12.74 9.67
CA ALA A 139 0.55 12.93 11.10
C ALA A 139 1.75 12.46 11.95
N ASN A 140 2.31 11.29 11.63
CA ASN A 140 3.54 10.78 12.28
C ASN A 140 4.74 11.73 12.11
N ARG A 141 5.00 12.24 10.89
CA ARG A 141 6.10 13.20 10.64
C ARG A 141 5.95 14.50 11.44
N HIS A 142 4.71 14.92 11.66
CA HIS A 142 4.37 16.11 12.43
C HIS A 142 4.16 15.84 13.93
N GLN A 143 4.50 14.63 14.41
CA GLN A 143 4.39 14.21 15.82
C GLN A 143 2.96 14.23 16.38
N GLU A 144 1.97 14.10 15.50
CA GLU A 144 0.54 14.07 15.84
C GLU A 144 0.08 12.62 15.99
N MET A 145 0.68 11.92 16.95
CA MET A 145 0.57 10.46 17.08
C MET A 145 -0.87 10.00 17.37
N ASN A 146 -1.63 10.74 18.18
CA ASN A 146 -3.02 10.39 18.48
C ASN A 146 -3.86 10.36 17.20
N LEU A 147 -3.75 11.40 16.37
CA LEU A 147 -4.42 11.46 15.07
C LEU A 147 -3.94 10.33 14.13
N ALA A 148 -2.64 10.01 14.15
CA ALA A 148 -2.11 8.92 13.34
C ALA A 148 -2.74 7.57 13.73
N PHE A 149 -2.92 7.30 15.02
CA PHE A 149 -3.58 6.09 15.52
C PHE A 149 -5.10 6.10 15.29
N GLU A 150 -5.78 7.24 15.44
CA GLU A 150 -7.19 7.38 15.08
C GLU A 150 -7.44 6.97 13.62
N LEU A 151 -6.63 7.50 12.70
CA LEU A 151 -6.72 7.17 11.27
C LEU A 151 -6.33 5.72 10.98
N TYR A 152 -5.38 5.14 11.73
CA TYR A 152 -4.99 3.74 11.61
C TYR A 152 -6.12 2.79 12.04
N HIS A 153 -6.75 3.04 13.18
CA HIS A 153 -7.87 2.23 13.64
C HIS A 153 -9.07 2.35 12.70
N GLU A 154 -9.40 3.57 12.25
CA GLU A 154 -10.47 3.77 11.26
C GLU A 154 -10.18 3.02 9.94
N MET A 155 -8.91 2.95 9.52
CA MET A 155 -8.49 2.19 8.36
C MET A 155 -8.70 0.68 8.56
N LEU A 156 -8.38 0.15 9.75
CA LEU A 156 -8.63 -1.25 10.09
C LEU A 156 -10.12 -1.58 10.17
N ASP A 157 -10.94 -0.70 10.74
CA ASP A 157 -12.40 -0.85 10.84
C ASP A 157 -13.09 -0.89 9.46
N LYS A 158 -12.39 -0.43 8.41
CA LYS A 158 -12.83 -0.49 7.01
C LYS A 158 -12.23 -1.66 6.23
N ASP A 159 -11.63 -2.64 6.92
CA ASP A 159 -10.95 -3.80 6.35
C ASP A 159 -9.80 -3.42 5.38
N LEU A 160 -9.21 -2.24 5.56
CA LEU A 160 -8.07 -1.80 4.75
C LEU A 160 -6.77 -2.21 5.44
N ALA A 161 -6.11 -3.26 4.90
CA ALA A 161 -4.86 -3.75 5.47
C ALA A 161 -3.69 -2.75 5.29
N PRO A 162 -3.01 -2.33 6.37
CA PRO A 162 -1.86 -1.42 6.33
C PRO A 162 -0.65 -2.04 5.66
N THR A 163 0.07 -1.23 4.88
CA THR A 163 1.39 -1.59 4.36
C THR A 163 2.45 -1.60 5.46
N LEU A 164 3.50 -2.41 5.27
CA LEU A 164 4.66 -2.41 6.17
C LEU A 164 5.30 -1.02 6.30
N ASP A 165 5.26 -0.20 5.25
CA ASP A 165 5.79 1.16 5.27
C ASP A 165 5.04 2.09 6.22
N VAL A 166 3.70 1.99 6.32
CA VAL A 166 2.93 2.83 7.26
C VAL A 166 3.13 2.34 8.69
N LEU A 167 3.18 1.02 8.90
CA LEU A 167 3.46 0.43 10.22
C LEU A 167 4.87 0.80 10.70
N GLN A 168 5.88 0.74 9.82
CA GLN A 168 7.24 1.16 10.14
C GLN A 168 7.29 2.63 10.58
N ALA A 169 6.52 3.51 9.93
CA ALA A 169 6.53 4.94 10.24
C ALA A 169 6.18 5.21 11.72
N PHE A 170 5.21 4.48 12.30
CA PHE A 170 4.89 4.62 13.72
C PHE A 170 6.11 4.41 14.62
N PHE A 171 6.93 3.39 14.37
CA PHE A 171 8.13 3.12 15.17
C PHE A 171 9.27 4.12 14.89
N ASP A 172 9.37 4.63 13.66
CA ASP A 172 10.38 5.62 13.31
C ASP A 172 10.17 6.97 14.01
N PHE A 173 8.90 7.39 14.17
CA PHE A 173 8.55 8.68 14.78
C PHE A 173 8.27 8.61 16.29
N SER A 174 8.17 7.42 16.89
CA SER A 174 7.89 7.25 18.33
C SER A 174 9.12 7.13 19.23
N ARG A 175 10.33 7.28 18.69
CA ARG A 175 11.57 7.03 19.45
C ARG A 175 11.76 8.06 20.57
N GLY A 176 12.05 7.56 21.78
CA GLY A 176 12.31 8.40 22.95
C GLY A 176 11.07 9.11 23.53
N MET A 177 9.88 8.89 22.97
CA MET A 177 8.64 9.42 23.51
C MET A 177 8.29 8.71 24.83
N LYS A 178 7.82 9.50 25.81
CA LYS A 178 7.38 9.01 27.13
C LYS A 178 5.87 9.09 27.21
N ASP A 179 5.21 8.14 26.57
CA ASP A 179 3.76 8.04 26.60
C ASP A 179 3.37 6.56 26.68
N ALA A 180 2.70 6.19 27.77
CA ALA A 180 2.28 4.82 28.04
C ALA A 180 1.16 4.38 27.08
N GLU A 181 0.29 5.30 26.65
CA GLU A 181 -0.78 4.97 25.70
C GLU A 181 -0.19 4.75 24.30
N LEU A 182 0.77 5.61 23.89
CA LEU A 182 1.53 5.40 22.66
C LEU A 182 2.26 4.05 22.66
N GLN A 183 2.90 3.69 23.79
CA GLN A 183 3.57 2.41 23.91
C GLN A 183 2.60 1.24 23.73
N LYS A 184 1.42 1.32 24.33
CA LYS A 184 0.35 0.32 24.20
C LYS A 184 -0.12 0.17 22.75
N GLU A 185 -0.30 1.29 22.04
CA GLU A 185 -0.67 1.29 20.63
C GLU A 185 0.41 0.64 19.73
N LEU A 186 1.68 0.92 19.99
CA LEU A 186 2.79 0.28 19.27
C LEU A 186 2.88 -1.22 19.54
N PHE A 187 2.60 -1.67 20.76
CA PHE A 187 2.41 -3.10 21.02
C PHE A 187 1.21 -3.68 20.27
N GLY A 188 0.13 -2.92 20.12
CA GLY A 188 -1.01 -3.27 19.26
C GLY A 188 -0.59 -3.59 17.83
N ILE A 189 0.31 -2.79 17.24
CA ILE A 189 0.88 -3.08 15.92
C ILE A 189 1.70 -4.39 15.92
N LEU A 190 2.49 -4.66 16.95
CA LEU A 190 3.26 -5.92 17.05
C LEU A 190 2.33 -7.13 17.14
N PHE A 191 1.22 -7.03 17.88
CA PHE A 191 0.20 -8.07 17.92
C PHE A 191 -0.50 -8.23 16.57
N TYR A 192 -0.85 -7.13 15.90
CA TYR A 192 -1.41 -7.18 14.55
C TYR A 192 -0.47 -7.92 13.57
N LEU A 193 0.84 -7.66 13.62
CA LEU A 193 1.82 -8.37 12.80
C LEU A 193 1.85 -9.87 13.11
N ARG A 194 1.88 -10.24 14.39
CA ARG A 194 1.89 -11.63 14.84
C ARG A 194 0.61 -12.37 14.42
N ASP A 195 -0.54 -11.80 14.74
CA ASP A 195 -1.85 -12.43 14.58
C ASP A 195 -2.22 -12.61 13.10
N ASN A 196 -1.63 -11.79 12.21
CA ASN A 196 -1.79 -11.90 10.76
C ASN A 196 -0.58 -12.56 10.06
N GLN A 197 0.39 -13.10 10.81
CA GLN A 197 1.62 -13.71 10.27
C GLN A 197 2.37 -12.83 9.27
N ILE A 198 2.43 -11.53 9.55
CA ILE A 198 3.09 -10.53 8.72
C ILE A 198 4.53 -10.34 9.23
N TYR A 199 5.50 -10.66 8.39
CA TYR A 199 6.92 -10.58 8.74
C TYR A 199 7.55 -9.26 8.23
N PRO A 200 8.04 -8.39 9.14
CA PRO A 200 8.70 -7.14 8.75
C PRO A 200 9.97 -7.35 7.94
N HIS A 201 10.22 -6.48 6.95
CA HIS A 201 11.52 -6.42 6.29
C HIS A 201 12.61 -5.84 7.20
N LYS A 202 13.87 -5.99 6.79
CA LYS A 202 15.06 -5.65 7.60
C LYS A 202 15.06 -4.21 8.14
N THR A 203 14.61 -3.23 7.37
CA THR A 203 14.54 -1.83 7.84
C THR A 203 13.49 -1.66 8.92
N PHE A 204 12.31 -2.26 8.77
CA PHE A 204 11.26 -2.21 9.77
C PHE A 204 11.68 -2.93 11.07
N MET A 205 12.33 -4.09 10.99
CA MET A 205 12.92 -4.74 12.17
C MET A 205 13.92 -3.84 12.90
N ARG A 206 14.71 -3.02 12.18
CA ARG A 206 15.61 -2.04 12.80
C ARG A 206 14.84 -0.92 13.49
N SER A 207 13.74 -0.42 12.91
CA SER A 207 12.89 0.60 13.52
C SER A 207 12.29 0.10 14.84
N ILE A 208 11.75 -1.13 14.86
CA ILE A 208 11.23 -1.77 16.07
C ILE A 208 12.33 -1.91 17.13
N LYS A 209 13.51 -2.41 16.74
CA LYS A 209 14.69 -2.50 17.64
C LYS A 209 15.02 -1.16 18.27
N LEU A 210 15.19 -0.12 17.45
CA LEU A 210 15.59 1.21 17.90
C LEU A 210 14.52 1.85 18.79
N TRP A 211 13.25 1.58 18.53
CA TRP A 211 12.17 2.00 19.41
C TRP A 211 12.27 1.33 20.79
N PHE A 212 12.40 0.01 20.89
CA PHE A 212 12.56 -0.69 22.17
C PHE A 212 13.75 -0.17 22.98
N GLU A 213 14.89 0.05 22.33
CA GLU A 213 16.10 0.59 22.96
C GLU A 213 15.96 2.06 23.39
N SER A 214 14.98 2.78 22.85
CA SER A 214 14.71 4.17 23.21
C SER A 214 13.74 4.32 24.39
N ILE A 215 13.10 3.24 24.84
CA ILE A 215 12.11 3.28 25.93
C ILE A 215 12.81 3.70 27.24
N PRO A 216 12.45 4.87 27.82
CA PRO A 216 13.14 5.37 29.00
C PRO A 216 12.93 4.49 30.22
N GLY A 217 14.01 4.18 30.95
CA GLY A 217 13.99 3.25 32.08
C GLY A 217 13.97 1.77 31.66
N GLY A 218 13.87 1.46 30.37
CA GLY A 218 14.04 0.12 29.83
C GLY A 218 15.52 -0.23 29.67
N ASN A 219 15.90 -1.45 30.04
CA ASN A 219 17.23 -2.02 29.78
C ASN A 219 17.23 -2.90 28.52
N TRP A 220 16.44 -2.53 27.51
CA TRP A 220 16.28 -3.30 26.28
C TRP A 220 17.55 -3.24 25.43
N ARG A 221 17.94 -4.40 24.87
CA ARG A 221 19.04 -4.53 23.90
C ARG A 221 18.58 -5.45 22.77
N GLY A 222 18.35 -4.89 21.59
CA GLY A 222 17.95 -5.68 20.43
C GLY A 222 19.14 -6.21 19.64
N HIS A 223 18.96 -7.33 18.97
CA HIS A 223 19.95 -7.91 18.06
C HIS A 223 19.24 -8.49 16.86
N LEU A 224 19.71 -8.16 15.65
CA LEU A 224 19.25 -8.85 14.44
C LEU A 224 20.09 -10.11 14.28
N THR A 225 19.42 -11.26 14.19
CA THR A 225 20.07 -12.55 14.07
C THR A 225 19.27 -13.48 13.17
N ASN A 226 19.87 -14.60 12.79
CA ASN A 226 19.21 -15.65 12.02
C ASN A 226 18.96 -16.84 12.95
N ILE A 227 17.74 -17.38 12.90
CA ILE A 227 17.38 -18.58 13.64
C ILE A 227 17.81 -19.79 12.80
N LYS A 228 18.51 -20.72 13.46
CA LYS A 228 18.87 -22.01 12.86
C LYS A 228 17.66 -22.95 12.89
N ASP A 229 17.73 -24.05 12.16
CA ASP A 229 16.66 -25.06 12.09
C ASP A 229 16.21 -25.62 13.46
N SER A 230 17.04 -25.47 14.49
CA SER A 230 16.68 -25.81 15.87
C SER A 230 15.61 -24.92 16.50
N GLY A 231 15.24 -23.80 15.88
CA GLY A 231 14.29 -22.82 16.44
C GLY A 231 14.83 -22.04 17.65
N ARG A 232 16.09 -22.26 18.06
CA ARG A 232 16.70 -21.59 19.21
C ARG A 232 17.42 -20.32 18.78
N CYS A 233 17.11 -19.20 19.44
CA CYS A 233 17.78 -17.93 19.20
C CYS A 233 19.24 -17.97 19.67
N PRO A 234 20.23 -17.68 18.82
CA PRO A 234 21.65 -17.74 19.20
C PRO A 234 22.11 -16.59 20.10
N VAL A 235 21.26 -15.57 20.32
CA VAL A 235 21.60 -14.39 21.13
C VAL A 235 21.09 -14.54 22.56
N CYS A 236 19.79 -14.85 22.73
CA CYS A 236 19.16 -14.97 24.05
C CYS A 236 18.92 -16.42 24.49
N ASN A 237 19.25 -17.41 23.65
CA ASN A 237 19.00 -18.84 23.87
C ASN A 237 17.52 -19.22 24.07
N HIS A 238 16.59 -18.30 23.83
CA HIS A 238 15.16 -18.58 23.88
C HIS A 238 14.75 -19.50 22.72
N GLN A 239 13.87 -20.46 23.01
CA GLN A 239 13.28 -21.35 22.03
C GLN A 239 12.06 -20.65 21.42
N LEU A 240 11.98 -20.55 20.10
CA LEU A 240 10.76 -20.06 19.46
C LEU A 240 9.58 -20.98 19.78
N GLU A 241 8.40 -20.39 19.92
CA GLU A 241 7.15 -21.12 20.09
C GLU A 241 6.93 -22.05 18.90
N ASP A 242 6.49 -23.27 19.19
CA ASP A 242 6.08 -24.21 18.15
C ASP A 242 4.76 -23.75 17.54
N SER A 243 4.55 -24.05 16.27
CA SER A 243 3.30 -23.73 15.56
C SER A 243 2.21 -24.79 15.78
N GLU A 244 2.36 -25.65 16.79
CA GLU A 244 1.37 -26.65 17.15
C GLU A 244 0.09 -25.97 17.64
N LEU A 245 -1.01 -26.21 16.93
CA LEU A 245 -2.33 -25.78 17.36
C LEU A 245 -2.78 -26.64 18.54
N THR A 246 -3.35 -26.00 19.55
CA THR A 246 -4.10 -26.74 20.57
C THR A 246 -5.30 -27.46 19.93
N GLU A 247 -5.79 -28.52 20.57
CA GLU A 247 -6.94 -29.28 20.06
C GLU A 247 -8.18 -28.38 19.89
N GLU A 248 -8.37 -27.40 20.78
CA GLU A 248 -9.44 -26.40 20.73
C GLU A 248 -9.29 -25.47 19.51
N GLU A 249 -8.09 -24.95 19.26
CA GLU A 249 -7.79 -24.12 18.08
C GLU A 249 -7.96 -24.90 16.77
N TYR A 250 -7.47 -26.13 16.74
CA TYR A 250 -7.64 -27.02 15.59
C TYR A 250 -9.12 -27.28 15.29
N ASN A 251 -9.92 -27.60 16.31
CA ASN A 251 -11.35 -27.85 16.14
C ASN A 251 -12.09 -26.60 15.64
N LYS A 252 -11.78 -25.43 16.21
CA LYS A 252 -12.36 -24.15 15.74
C LYS A 252 -11.99 -23.84 14.30
N LEU A 253 -10.73 -24.07 13.90
CA LEU A 253 -10.27 -23.91 12.52
C LEU A 253 -10.99 -24.89 11.58
N ARG A 254 -11.07 -26.17 11.96
CA ARG A 254 -11.76 -27.22 11.22
C ARG A 254 -13.22 -26.86 10.96
N GLU A 255 -13.96 -26.44 11.99
CA GLU A 255 -15.37 -26.05 11.85
C GLU A 255 -15.56 -24.86 10.91
N ARG A 256 -14.71 -23.83 11.03
CA ARG A 256 -14.75 -22.67 10.14
C ARG A 256 -14.47 -23.04 8.68
N ILE A 257 -13.46 -23.88 8.43
CA ILE A 257 -13.14 -24.34 7.06
C ILE A 257 -14.31 -25.12 6.46
N ILE A 258 -14.90 -26.07 7.20
CA ILE A 258 -16.03 -26.85 6.71
C ILE A 258 -17.21 -25.93 6.38
N ARG A 259 -17.57 -25.02 7.28
CA ARG A 259 -18.72 -24.14 7.09
C ARG A 259 -18.49 -23.11 5.98
N ASP A 260 -17.36 -22.40 6.00
CA ASP A 260 -17.18 -21.20 5.16
C ASP A 260 -16.59 -21.56 3.78
N VAL A 261 -15.68 -22.55 3.74
CA VAL A 261 -14.97 -22.95 2.51
C VAL A 261 -15.69 -24.10 1.82
N ILE A 262 -15.91 -25.23 2.50
CA ILE A 262 -16.47 -26.45 1.88
C ILE A 262 -17.96 -26.26 1.56
N HIS A 263 -18.78 -25.87 2.55
CA HIS A 263 -20.21 -25.62 2.33
C HIS A 263 -20.47 -24.23 1.73
N GLY A 264 -20.01 -23.16 2.39
CA GLY A 264 -20.39 -21.74 2.23
C GLY A 264 -21.64 -21.40 1.40
N THR A 265 -21.61 -20.25 0.72
CA THR A 265 -22.83 -19.65 0.12
C THR A 265 -22.88 -19.66 -1.41
N ASP A 266 -21.77 -19.97 -2.07
CA ASP A 266 -21.63 -19.91 -3.53
C ASP A 266 -21.84 -21.30 -4.15
N THR A 267 -22.98 -21.49 -4.83
CA THR A 267 -23.48 -22.77 -5.32
C THR A 267 -22.73 -23.31 -6.55
N PHE A 268 -21.92 -22.49 -7.23
CA PHE A 268 -21.25 -22.86 -8.48
C PHE A 268 -19.81 -23.37 -8.31
N ARG A 269 -19.26 -23.35 -7.08
CA ARG A 269 -17.84 -23.63 -6.82
C ARG A 269 -17.58 -24.70 -5.75
N LYS A 270 -18.60 -25.42 -5.28
CA LYS A 270 -18.52 -26.15 -4.01
C LYS A 270 -19.03 -27.59 -4.05
N THR A 271 -18.43 -28.41 -3.18
CA THR A 271 -18.75 -29.82 -2.93
C THR A 271 -20.15 -29.96 -2.35
N SER A 272 -20.94 -30.92 -2.84
CA SER A 272 -22.28 -31.17 -2.28
C SER A 272 -22.19 -31.81 -0.89
N PRO A 273 -23.21 -31.64 -0.01
CA PRO A 273 -23.23 -32.30 1.29
C PRO A 273 -23.09 -33.83 1.19
N GLN A 274 -23.68 -34.46 0.15
CA GLN A 274 -23.54 -35.90 -0.07
C GLN A 274 -22.12 -36.31 -0.47
N GLU A 275 -21.48 -35.54 -1.35
CA GLU A 275 -20.10 -35.79 -1.79
C GLU A 275 -19.12 -35.61 -0.63
N PHE A 276 -19.30 -34.58 0.19
CA PHE A 276 -18.48 -34.37 1.38
C PHE A 276 -18.66 -35.51 2.40
N GLN A 277 -19.91 -35.93 2.66
CA GLN A 277 -20.20 -37.05 3.55
C GLN A 277 -19.62 -38.38 3.04
N ALA A 278 -19.67 -38.62 1.72
CA ALA A 278 -19.04 -39.78 1.09
C ALA A 278 -17.50 -39.73 1.27
N PHE A 279 -16.88 -38.56 1.13
CA PHE A 279 -15.45 -38.38 1.36
C PHE A 279 -15.07 -38.62 2.84
N GLN A 280 -15.83 -38.06 3.79
CA GLN A 280 -15.61 -38.30 5.23
C GLN A 280 -15.68 -39.80 5.55
N THR A 281 -16.73 -40.47 5.05
CA THR A 281 -16.91 -41.92 5.22
C THR A 281 -15.75 -42.70 4.59
N PHE A 282 -15.26 -42.29 3.44
CA PHE A 282 -14.10 -42.90 2.80
C PHE A 282 -12.84 -42.78 3.66
N VAL A 283 -12.56 -41.59 4.21
CA VAL A 283 -11.38 -41.34 5.06
C VAL A 283 -11.46 -42.09 6.38
N GLU A 284 -12.62 -42.09 7.05
CA GLU A 284 -12.85 -42.77 8.33
C GLU A 284 -12.72 -44.30 8.23
N ASN A 285 -12.99 -44.87 7.05
CA ASN A 285 -12.87 -46.31 6.77
C ASN A 285 -11.47 -46.73 6.28
N ARG A 286 -10.44 -45.90 6.52
CA ARG A 286 -9.05 -46.18 6.17
C ARG A 286 -8.16 -46.03 7.40
N LEU A 287 -6.97 -46.62 7.33
CA LEU A 287 -5.95 -46.40 8.35
C LEU A 287 -5.50 -44.93 8.35
N PRO A 288 -4.97 -44.42 9.48
CA PRO A 288 -4.46 -43.06 9.56
C PRO A 288 -3.46 -42.75 8.46
N PHE A 289 -3.52 -41.53 7.93
CA PHE A 289 -2.58 -41.02 6.94
C PHE A 289 -1.61 -40.05 7.62
N ASP A 290 -0.32 -40.25 7.43
CA ASP A 290 0.71 -39.32 7.92
C ASP A 290 0.87 -38.11 6.99
N ILE A 291 0.57 -38.27 5.71
CA ILE A 291 0.80 -37.26 4.67
C ILE A 291 -0.41 -37.23 3.71
N VAL A 292 -0.93 -36.03 3.48
CA VAL A 292 -1.96 -35.76 2.46
C VAL A 292 -1.31 -34.95 1.33
N ILE A 293 -1.52 -35.38 0.08
CA ILE A 293 -0.89 -34.77 -1.09
C ILE A 293 -1.95 -34.10 -1.95
N ASP A 294 -1.78 -32.81 -2.24
CA ASP A 294 -2.55 -32.11 -3.26
C ASP A 294 -2.03 -32.48 -4.66
N GLY A 295 -2.66 -33.50 -5.25
CA GLY A 295 -2.25 -34.05 -6.54
C GLY A 295 -2.32 -33.05 -7.70
N LEU A 296 -3.26 -32.09 -7.64
CA LEU A 296 -3.41 -31.09 -8.71
C LEU A 296 -2.23 -30.12 -8.66
N ASN A 297 -1.87 -29.62 -7.49
CA ASN A 297 -0.70 -28.77 -7.31
C ASN A 297 0.60 -29.50 -7.71
N VAL A 298 0.76 -30.77 -7.32
CA VAL A 298 1.93 -31.58 -7.72
C VAL A 298 2.01 -31.73 -9.24
N SER A 299 0.88 -31.97 -9.93
CA SER A 299 0.86 -32.14 -11.39
C SER A 299 1.25 -30.89 -12.17
N HIS A 300 1.07 -29.70 -11.59
CA HIS A 300 1.40 -28.42 -12.21
C HIS A 300 2.79 -27.89 -11.84
N MET A 301 3.49 -28.53 -10.91
CA MET A 301 4.89 -28.20 -10.63
C MET A 301 5.76 -28.59 -11.83
N LYS A 302 6.26 -27.61 -12.58
CA LYS A 302 7.27 -27.84 -13.62
C LYS A 302 8.53 -28.44 -12.95
N PRO A 303 9.17 -29.45 -13.55
CA PRO A 303 10.45 -29.93 -13.06
C PRO A 303 11.43 -28.75 -13.02
N ARG A 304 12.10 -28.52 -11.89
CA ARG A 304 13.27 -27.65 -11.86
C ARG A 304 14.27 -28.21 -12.87
N GLN A 305 14.56 -27.49 -13.95
CA GLN A 305 15.77 -27.74 -14.71
C GLN A 305 16.93 -27.60 -13.73
N THR A 306 17.57 -28.71 -13.41
CA THR A 306 18.89 -28.73 -12.80
C THR A 306 19.84 -28.05 -13.77
N GLN A 307 20.06 -26.75 -13.62
CA GLN A 307 21.29 -26.12 -14.05
C GLN A 307 22.40 -26.66 -13.14
N CYS A 308 22.95 -27.82 -13.50
CA CYS A 308 24.31 -28.16 -13.14
C CYS A 308 25.23 -27.32 -14.03
N GLU A 309 25.53 -26.09 -13.60
CA GLU A 309 26.76 -25.43 -14.04
C GLU A 309 27.92 -26.06 -13.27
N ASN A 310 28.51 -27.09 -13.86
CA ASN A 310 29.84 -27.58 -13.57
C ASN A 310 30.51 -27.89 -14.91
N VAL A 311 31.09 -26.87 -15.54
CA VAL A 311 32.47 -26.82 -16.11
C VAL A 311 32.88 -25.36 -16.16
#